data_AF-A0AAW9IJJ1-F1
#
_entry.id   AF-A0AAW9IJJ1-F1
#
_cell.length_a   1.000
_cell.length_b   1.000
_cell.length_c   1.000
_cell.angle_alpha   90.00
_cell.angle_beta   90.00
_cell.angle_gamma   90.00
#
_symmetry.space_group_name_H-M   'P 1'
#
loop_
_entity.id
_entity.type
_entity.pdbx_description
1 polymer ?
#
loop_
_entity_poly.entity_id
_entity_poly.type
_entity_poly.pdbx_seq_one_letter_code
_entity_poly.pdbx_strand_id
1 'polypeptide(L)' 'MQIPIKKTLDKIPGGMMVVPLFLGVLVNTFFPQFFEIGGFTTALFGPKASTTILACFMFLIGSQINFKLAPKAIKKG' A
#
# COMPACT_ATOMS: atom_id res chain seq x y z
N MET A 1 -0.13 24.43 -3.41
CA MET A 1 -1.42 24.64 -2.71
C MET A 1 -1.58 23.56 -1.64
N GLN A 2 -1.49 23.93 -0.35
CA GLN A 2 -1.63 23.00 0.77
C GLN A 2 -3.12 22.78 1.07
N ILE A 3 -3.65 21.63 0.65
CA ILE A 3 -5.02 21.19 0.96
C ILE A 3 -5.10 20.97 2.48
N PRO A 4 -6.12 21.47 3.19
CA PRO A 4 -6.21 21.35 4.66
C PRO A 4 -6.11 19.91 5.18
N ILE A 5 -6.54 18.93 4.38
CA ILE A 5 -6.37 17.49 4.68
C ILE A 5 -4.89 17.08 4.79
N LYS A 6 -4.00 17.64 3.96
CA LYS A 6 -2.56 17.30 3.97
C LYS A 6 -1.88 17.77 5.27
N LYS A 7 -2.22 18.95 5.78
CA LYS A 7 -1.65 19.48 7.04
C LYS A 7 -2.01 18.63 8.27
N THR A 8 -3.19 18.01 8.29
CA THR A 8 -3.61 17.10 9.38
C THR A 8 -2.93 15.73 9.24
N LEU A 9 -2.75 15.25 8.00
CA LEU A 9 -2.03 14.00 7.71
C LEU A 9 -0.52 14.10 8.00
N ASP A 10 0.10 15.26 7.74
CA ASP A 10 1.53 15.51 8.00
C ASP A 10 1.85 15.63 9.50
N LYS A 11 0.84 15.86 10.35
CA LYS A 11 0.99 15.97 11.81
C LYS A 11 1.17 14.61 12.49
N ILE A 12 0.80 13.54 11.80
CA ILE A 12 0.99 12.17 12.22
C ILE A 12 2.16 11.61 11.39
N PRO A 13 3.28 11.18 11.99
CA PRO A 13 4.36 10.56 11.24
C PRO A 13 3.81 9.30 10.54
N GLY A 14 3.88 9.28 9.21
CA GLY A 14 3.27 8.22 8.40
C GLY A 14 1.76 8.35 8.18
N GLY A 15 1.12 9.46 8.57
CA GLY A 15 -0.33 9.67 8.44
C GLY A 15 -0.85 9.52 7.01
N MET A 16 -0.04 9.89 6.01
CA MET A 16 -0.36 9.67 4.59
C MET A 16 -0.47 8.19 4.18
N MET A 17 0.16 7.25 4.89
CA MET A 17 0.00 5.81 4.69
C MET A 17 -0.99 5.19 5.68
N VAL A 18 -0.95 5.61 6.95
CA VAL A 18 -1.75 5.01 8.03
C VAL A 18 -3.23 5.32 7.86
N VAL A 19 -3.60 6.56 7.53
CA VAL A 19 -5.02 6.96 7.40
C VAL A 19 -5.73 6.19 6.29
N PRO A 20 -5.17 6.05 5.07
CA PRO A 20 -5.76 5.20 4.04
C PRO A 20 -5.90 3.74 4.46
N LEU A 21 -4.91 3.19 5.16
CA LEU A 21 -4.90 1.79 5.59
C LEU A 21 -5.98 1.52 6.64
N PHE A 22 -6.12 2.44 7.60
CA PHE A 22 -7.14 2.36 8.65
C PHE A 22 -8.55 2.46 8.06
N LEU A 23 -8.77 3.37 7.12
CA LEU A 23 -10.03 3.46 6.37
C LEU A 23 -10.32 2.18 5.58
N GLY A 24 -9.33 1.63 4.89
CA GLY A 24 -9.48 0.38 4.14
C GLY A 24 -9.87 -0.81 5.02
N VAL A 25 -9.23 -0.94 6.19
CA VAL A 25 -9.54 -2.00 7.18
C VAL A 25 -10.93 -1.82 7.76
N LEU A 26 -11.34 -0.58 8.09
CA LEU A 26 -12.69 -0.30 8.58
C LEU A 26 -13.76 -0.68 7.55
N VAL A 27 -13.56 -0.30 6.28
CA VAL A 27 -14.51 -0.66 5.21
C VAL A 27 -14.56 -2.18 5.00
N ASN A 28 -13.42 -2.87 5.04
CA ASN A 28 -13.36 -4.33 4.93
C ASN A 28 -14.04 -5.04 6.12
N THR A 29 -13.91 -4.48 7.33
CA THR A 29 -14.48 -5.05 8.57
C THR A 29 -15.99 -4.86 8.67
N PHE A 30 -16.52 -3.68 8.33
CA PHE A 30 -17.96 -3.37 8.48
C PHE A 30 -18.80 -3.74 7.25
N PHE A 31 -18.20 -3.74 6.05
CA PHE A 31 -18.90 -4.06 4.80
C PHE A 31 -18.05 -4.98 3.90
N PRO A 32 -17.77 -6.24 4.32
CA PRO A 32 -17.00 -7.18 3.50
C PRO A 32 -17.68 -7.44 2.15
N GLN A 33 -19.02 -7.44 2.14
CA GLN A 33 -19.83 -7.66 0.94
C GLN A 33 -19.74 -6.50 -0.08
N PHE A 34 -19.32 -5.29 0.32
CA PHE A 34 -19.16 -4.16 -0.62
C PHE A 34 -18.07 -4.41 -1.67
N PHE A 35 -17.06 -5.21 -1.31
CA PHE A 35 -16.01 -5.65 -2.23
C PHE A 35 -16.40 -6.89 -3.03
N GLU A 36 -17.41 -7.64 -2.59
CA GLU A 36 -17.87 -8.89 -3.21
C GLU A 36 -19.09 -8.71 -4.13
N ILE A 37 -19.75 -7.55 -4.09
CA ILE A 37 -21.00 -7.24 -4.84
C ILE A 37 -20.83 -7.19 -6.38
N GLY A 38 -19.62 -7.27 -6.94
CA GLY A 38 -19.48 -7.27 -8.41
C GLY A 38 -18.10 -7.59 -8.96
N GLY A 39 -18.08 -8.35 -10.07
CA GLY A 39 -16.91 -9.04 -10.64
C GLY A 39 -15.63 -8.22 -10.81
N PHE A 40 -15.69 -6.91 -11.11
CA PHE A 40 -14.49 -6.08 -11.21
C PHE A 40 -13.93 -5.67 -9.84
N THR A 41 -14.79 -5.32 -8.89
CA THR A 41 -14.41 -4.91 -7.54
C THR A 41 -13.85 -6.11 -6.77
N THR A 42 -14.45 -7.30 -6.91
CA THR A 42 -13.94 -8.54 -6.32
C THR A 42 -12.60 -8.94 -6.94
N ALA A 43 -12.41 -8.71 -8.25
CA ALA A 43 -11.14 -8.98 -8.93
C ALA A 43 -10.01 -8.02 -8.55
N LEU A 44 -10.32 -6.80 -8.10
CA LEU A 44 -9.33 -5.79 -7.68
C LEU A 44 -9.07 -5.75 -6.17
N PHE A 45 -10.08 -6.04 -5.35
CA PHE A 45 -10.01 -5.95 -3.88
C PHE A 45 -10.10 -7.32 -3.20
N GLY A 46 -10.25 -8.40 -3.96
CA GLY A 46 -10.28 -9.75 -3.42
C GLY A 46 -8.91 -10.24 -2.93
N PRO A 47 -8.88 -11.38 -2.21
CA PRO A 47 -7.66 -11.94 -1.62
C PRO A 47 -6.57 -12.29 -2.65
N LYS A 48 -6.97 -12.58 -3.90
CA LYS A 48 -6.04 -12.88 -5.00
C LYS A 48 -5.44 -11.60 -5.62
N ALA A 49 -6.17 -10.50 -5.57
CA ALA A 49 -5.71 -9.22 -6.12
C ALA A 49 -4.59 -8.63 -5.25
N SER A 50 -4.71 -8.74 -3.93
CA SER A 50 -3.72 -8.23 -2.99
C SER A 50 -2.35 -8.89 -3.17
N THR A 51 -2.30 -10.20 -3.42
CA THR A 51 -1.03 -10.91 -3.65
C THR A 51 -0.41 -10.56 -5.01
N THR A 52 -1.21 -10.39 -6.06
CA THR A 52 -0.72 -9.93 -7.37
C THR A 52 -0.19 -8.49 -7.32
N ILE A 53 -0.89 -7.58 -6.64
CA ILE A 53 -0.45 -6.19 -6.46
C ILE A 53 0.84 -6.15 -5.63
N LEU A 54 0.92 -6.93 -4.56
CA LEU A 54 2.13 -7.04 -3.74
C LEU A 54 3.32 -7.57 -4.55
N ALA A 55 3.11 -8.60 -5.38
CA ALA A 55 4.15 -9.14 -6.25
C ALA A 55 4.64 -8.09 -7.27
N CYS A 56 3.73 -7.33 -7.87
CA CYS A 56 4.06 -6.26 -8.80
C CYS A 56 4.83 -5.12 -8.08
N PHE A 57 4.41 -4.77 -6.86
CA PHE A 57 5.09 -3.78 -6.04
C PHE A 57 6.52 -4.22 -5.65
N MET A 58 6.70 -5.48 -5.24
CA MET A 58 8.03 -6.04 -4.97
C MET A 58 8.90 -6.08 -6.23
N PHE A 59 8.32 -6.38 -7.40
CA PHE A 59 9.04 -6.34 -8.67
C PHE A 59 9.54 -4.93 -9.00
N LEU A 60 8.68 -3.92 -8.84
CA LEU A 60 9.06 -2.52 -9.04
C LEU A 60 10.14 -2.08 -8.05
N ILE A 61 10.01 -2.43 -6.77
CA ILE A 61 11.05 -2.17 -5.77
C ILE A 61 12.36 -2.84 -6.17
N GLY A 62 12.30 -4.10 -6.60
CA GLY A 62 13.45 -4.87 -7.08
C GLY A 62 14.15 -4.21 -8.27
N SER A 63 13.38 -3.67 -9.23
CA SER A 63 13.90 -2.95 -10.40
C SER A 63 14.63 -1.65 -10.02
N GLN A 64 14.30 -1.04 -8.88
CA GLN A 64 14.94 0.17 -8.39
C GLN A 64 16.18 -0.12 -7.52
N ILE A 65 16.49 -1.39 -7.25
CA ILE A 65 17.67 -1.77 -6.46
C ILE A 65 18.94 -1.47 -7.26
N ASN A 66 19.73 -0.54 -6.74
CA ASN A 66 21.04 -0.22 -7.31
C ASN A 66 22.04 -1.31 -6.91
N PHE A 67 22.47 -2.15 -7.86
CA PHE A 67 23.47 -3.21 -7.65
C PHE A 67 24.81 -2.72 -7.07
N LYS A 68 25.11 -1.42 -7.20
CA LYS A 68 26.30 -0.79 -6.58
C LYS A 68 26.15 -0.57 -5.07
N LEU A 69 24.92 -0.51 -4.56
CA LEU A 69 24.63 -0.37 -3.12
C LEU A 69 24.54 -1.73 -2.41
N ALA A 70 24.20 -2.79 -3.15
CA ALA A 70 24.15 -4.16 -2.64
C ALA A 70 25.45 -4.61 -1.91
N PRO A 71 26.67 -4.42 -2.46
CA PRO A 71 27.90 -4.81 -1.75
C PRO A 71 28.23 -3.91 -0.55
N LYS A 72 27.74 -2.66 -0.52
CA LYS A 72 27.90 -1.78 0.65
C LYS A 72 26.96 -2.17 1.78
N ALA A 73 25.75 -2.65 1.46
CA ALA A 73 24.79 -3.16 2.42
C ALA A 73 25.29 -4.48 3.05
N ILE A 74 25.82 -5.41 2.23
CA ILE A 74 26.37 -6.68 2.71
C ILE A 74 27.62 -6.49 3.59
N LYS A 75 28.46 -5.47 3.31
CA LYS A 75 29.64 -5.16 4.14
C LYS A 75 29.32 -4.47 5.47
N LYS A 76 28.11 -3.92 5.61
CA LYS A 76 27.68 -3.14 6.79
C LYS A 76 26.72 -3.93 7.69
N GLY A 77 26.07 -4.96 7.12
CA GLY A 77 25.32 -5.98 7.85
C GLY A 77 26.22 -7.09 8.37
#